data_AF-I7K0N3-F1
#
_entry.id   AF-I7K0N3-F1
#
_cell.length_a   1.000
_cell.length_b   1.000
_cell.length_c   1.000
_cell.angle_alpha   90.00
_cell.angle_beta   90.00
_cell.angle_gamma   90.00
#
_symmetry.space_group_name_H-M   'P 1'
#
loop_
_entity.id
_entity.type
_entity.pdbx_description
1 polymer ?
#
loop_
_entity_poly.entity_id
_entity_poly.type
_entity_poly.pdbx_seq_one_letter_code
_entity_poly.pdbx_strand_id
1 'polypeptide(L)' 'MLHFEFAPLDMTPIYKQEYSLGWITKDNVKGYVQMGFVTPEQYQVIVGEEYVS' A
#
# COMPACT_ATOMS: atom_id res chain seq x y z
N MET A 1 -9.54 20.93 -25.91
CA MET A 1 -8.74 21.01 -24.66
C MET A 1 -8.31 19.59 -24.34
N LEU A 2 -7.01 19.35 -24.14
CA LEU A 2 -6.52 18.05 -23.67
C LEU A 2 -6.80 17.99 -22.16
N HIS A 3 -7.57 16.99 -21.73
CA HIS A 3 -7.78 16.70 -20.32
C HIS A 3 -6.69 15.72 -19.89
N PHE A 4 -5.81 16.13 -18.97
CA PHE A 4 -4.80 15.26 -18.38
C PHE A 4 -5.34 14.76 -17.05
N GLU A 5 -5.72 13.49 -16.99
CA GLU A 5 -6.05 12.81 -15.75
C GLU A 5 -4.75 12.24 -15.17
N PHE A 6 -4.25 12.84 -14.10
CA PHE A 6 -3.11 12.28 -13.36
C PHE A 6 -3.63 11.08 -12.57
N ALA A 7 -3.52 9.88 -13.15
CA ALA A 7 -3.74 8.66 -12.39
C ALA A 7 -2.76 8.64 -11.21
N PRO A 8 -3.23 8.50 -9.95
CA PRO A 8 -2.34 8.39 -8.81
C PRO A 8 -1.42 7.18 -9.02
N LEU A 9 -0.13 7.38 -8.76
CA LEU A 9 0.89 6.35 -8.90
C LEU A 9 0.60 5.23 -7.89
N ASP A 10 0.48 3.98 -8.37
CA ASP A 10 0.33 2.83 -7.48
C ASP A 10 1.66 2.55 -6.75
N MET A 11 1.68 2.82 -5.45
CA MET A 11 2.85 2.66 -4.59
C MET A 11 2.97 1.24 -3.99
N THR A 12 2.00 0.35 -4.24
CA THR A 12 1.99 -1.03 -3.71
C THR A 12 3.30 -1.80 -3.95
N PRO A 13 3.95 -1.73 -5.14
CA PRO A 13 5.21 -2.44 -5.38
C PRO A 13 6.35 -1.98 -4.47
N ILE A 14 6.39 -0.68 -4.15
CA ILE A 14 7.42 -0.10 -3.29
C ILE A 14 7.22 -0.58 -1.86
N TYR A 15 6.01 -0.45 -1.31
CA TYR A 15 5.72 -0.92 0.06
C TYR A 15 5.93 -2.43 0.21
N LYS A 16 5.62 -3.22 -0.83
CA LYS A 16 5.91 -4.67 -0.85
C LYS A 16 7.41 -4.94 -0.76
N GLN A 17 8.22 -4.19 -1.50
CA GLN A 17 9.67 -4.31 -1.45
C GLN A 17 10.21 -3.89 -0.07
N GLU A 18 9.77 -2.75 0.47
CA GLU A 18 10.18 -2.28 1.80
C GLU A 18 9.81 -3.28 2.90
N TYR A 19 8.62 -3.89 2.82
CA TYR A 19 8.19 -4.94 3.74
C TYR A 19 9.05 -6.20 3.60
N SER A 20 9.34 -6.63 2.37
CA SER A 20 10.19 -7.80 2.09
C SER A 20 11.64 -7.59 2.56
N LEU A 21 12.12 -6.34 2.57
CA LEU A 21 13.43 -5.95 3.09
C LEU A 21 13.43 -5.71 4.62
N GLY A 22 12.27 -5.77 5.27
CA GLY A 22 12.11 -5.53 6.70
C GLY A 22 12.26 -4.06 7.11
N TRP A 23 12.15 -3.11 6.18
CA TRP A 23 12.23 -1.67 6.47
C TRP A 23 10.95 -1.14 7.09
N ILE A 24 9.82 -1.74 6.72
CA ILE A 24 8.52 -1.48 7.33
C ILE A 24 7.94 -2.78 7.87
N THR A 25 7.14 -2.67 8.92
CA THR A 25 6.47 -3.78 9.58
C THR A 25 5.01 -3.88 9.17
N LYS A 26 4.35 -4.99 9.51
CA LYS A 26 2.92 -5.19 9.29
C LYS A 26 2.09 -4.06 9.90
N ASP A 27 2.45 -3.58 11.08
CA ASP A 27 1.75 -2.49 11.77
C ASP A 27 1.93 -1.14 11.04
N ASN A 28 3.09 -0.91 10.40
CA ASN A 28 3.25 0.26 9.54
C ASN A 28 2.28 0.22 8.35
N VAL A 29 2.16 -0.95 7.69
CA VAL A 29 1.23 -1.11 6.55
C VAL A 29 -0.23 -0.96 7.01
N LYS A 30 -0.60 -1.44 8.20
CA LYS A 30 -1.93 -1.16 8.78
C LYS A 30 -2.16 0.34 8.96
N GLY A 31 -1.16 1.08 9.46
CA GLY A 31 -1.20 2.54 9.55
C GLY A 31 -1.42 3.21 8.19
N TYR A 32 -0.78 2.70 7.14
CA TYR A 32 -0.99 3.22 5.77
C TYR A 32 -2.41 2.98 5.26
N VAL A 33 -3.04 1.86 5.66
CA VAL A 33 -4.46 1.62 5.38
C VAL A 33 -5.35 2.64 6.09
N GLN A 34 -5.08 2.91 7.37
CA GLN A 34 -5.85 3.91 8.14
C GLN A 34 -5.69 5.34 7.60
N MET A 35 -4.53 5.66 7.01
CA MET A 35 -4.24 6.95 6.39
C MET A 35 -4.78 7.07 4.95
N GLY A 36 -5.26 5.97 4.35
CA GLY A 36 -5.75 5.94 2.97
C GLY A 36 -4.65 5.89 1.91
N PHE A 37 -3.40 5.61 2.28
CA PHE A 37 -2.29 5.41 1.32
C PHE A 37 -2.29 4.01 0.69
N VAL A 38 -2.89 3.05 1.37
CA VAL A 38 -2.96 1.64 0.97
C VAL A 38 -4.40 1.16 1.15
N THR A 39 -4.98 0.44 0.19
CA THR A 39 -6.30 -0.19 0.39
C THR A 39 -6.17 -1.53 1.12
N PRO A 40 -7.25 -2.08 1.70
CA PRO A 40 -7.24 -3.43 2.27
C PRO A 40 -6.74 -4.52 1.29
N GLU A 41 -7.05 -4.40 0.00
CA GLU A 41 -6.58 -5.30 -1.04
C GLU A 41 -5.07 -5.15 -1.27
N GLN A 42 -4.57 -3.90 -1.32
CA GLN A 42 -3.14 -3.63 -1.45
C GLN A 42 -2.36 -4.10 -0.22
N TYR A 43 -2.94 -3.99 0.98
CA TYR A 43 -2.37 -4.55 2.20
C TYR A 43 -2.14 -6.05 2.07
N GLN A 44 -3.12 -6.79 1.54
CA GLN A 44 -2.98 -8.23 1.29
C GLN A 44 -1.86 -8.55 0.30
N VAL A 45 -1.68 -7.72 -0.74
CA VAL A 45 -0.59 -7.87 -1.71
C VAL A 45 0.80 -7.65 -1.08
N ILE A 46 0.90 -6.70 -0.15
CA ILE A 46 2.14 -6.31 0.54
C ILE A 46 2.51 -7.34 1.62
N VAL A 47 1.57 -7.67 2.50
CA VAL A 47 1.80 -8.46 3.72
C VAL A 47 1.55 -9.96 3.49
N GLY A 48 0.72 -10.32 2.53
CA GLY A 48 0.29 -11.70 2.27
C GLY A 48 -0.84 -12.20 3.17
N GLU A 49 -1.38 -11.33 4.04
CA GLU A 49 -2.49 -11.62 4.95
C GLU A 49 -3.67 -10.68 4.64
N GLU A 50 -4.91 -11.13 4.86
CA GLU A 50 -6.07 -10.24 4.78
C GLU A 50 -5.98 -9.12 5.83
N TYR A 51 -6.41 -7.92 5.46
CA TYR A 51 -6.49 -6.82 6.40
C TYR A 51 -7.64 -7.05 7.38
N VAL A 52 -7.31 -7.22 8.66
CA VAL A 52 -8.28 -7.30 9.76
C VAL A 52 -8.17 -6.01 10.58
N SER A 53 -9.27 -5.25 10.61
CA SER A 53 -9.42 -3.99 11.34
C SER A 53 -9.34 -4.17 12.85
#